data_AF-X1LC17-F1
#
_entry.id   AF-X1LC17-F1
#
_cell.length_a   1.000
_cell.length_b   1.000
_cell.length_c   1.000
_cell.angle_alpha   90.00
_cell.angle_beta   90.00
_cell.angle_gamma   90.00
#
_symmetry.space_group_name_H-M   'P 1'
#
loop_
_entity.id
_entity.type
_entity.pdbx_description
1 polymer ?
#
loop_
_entity_poly.entity_id
_entity_poly.type
_entity_poly.pdbx_seq_one_letter_code
_entity_poly.pdbx_strand_id
1 'polypeptide(L)' 'MNYKDTLNLPRTDLPMQARLTELEPRILNLWANLDIYGLIRKSSKGLPKFILHDGPPY' A
#
# COMPACT_ATOMS: atom_id res chain seq x y z
N MET A 1 -26.45 -25.98 -21.63
CA MET A 1 -25.18 -25.24 -21.48
C MET A 1 -25.49 -23.92 -20.77
N ASN A 2 -24.72 -23.56 -19.74
CA ASN A 2 -24.94 -22.29 -19.03
C ASN A 2 -24.08 -21.20 -19.69
N TYR A 3 -24.72 -20.21 -20.34
CA TYR A 3 -24.03 -19.14 -21.07
C TYR A 3 -23.14 -18.25 -20.18
N LYS A 4 -23.31 -18.32 -18.86
CA LYS A 4 -22.47 -17.59 -17.90
C LYS A 4 -21.00 -18.04 -17.96
N ASP A 5 -20.75 -19.31 -18.27
CA ASP A 5 -19.40 -19.88 -18.30
C ASP A 5 -18.63 -19.54 -19.59
N THR A 6 -19.33 -19.02 -20.61
CA THR A 6 -18.72 -18.58 -21.89
C THR A 6 -18.30 -17.11 -21.87
N LEU A 7 -18.50 -16.39 -20.76
CA LEU A 7 -18.20 -14.97 -20.62
C LEU A 7 -16.88 -14.74 -19.87
N ASN A 8 -16.02 -13.88 -20.42
CA ASN A 8 -14.78 -13.44 -19.78
C ASN A 8 -15.07 -12.34 -18.75
N LEU A 9 -15.67 -12.73 -17.62
CA LEU A 9 -15.97 -11.80 -16.53
C LEU A 9 -14.70 -11.47 -15.71
N PRO A 10 -14.53 -10.22 -15.28
CA PRO A 10 -13.42 -9.86 -14.40
C PRO A 10 -13.56 -10.56 -13.06
N ARG A 11 -12.45 -11.11 -12.57
CA ARG A 11 -12.34 -11.75 -11.25
C ARG A 11 -11.23 -11.05 -10.48
N THR A 12 -11.52 -10.69 -9.25
CA THR A 12 -10.56 -10.07 -8.35
C THR A 12 -10.80 -10.55 -6.94
N ASP A 13 -9.72 -10.79 -6.21
CA ASP A 13 -9.76 -11.07 -4.78
C ASP A 13 -9.91 -9.78 -3.96
N LEU A 14 -9.84 -8.62 -4.62
CA LEU A 14 -10.04 -7.33 -3.98
C LEU A 14 -11.48 -7.23 -3.46
N PRO A 15 -11.68 -7.04 -2.15
CA PRO A 15 -13.01 -6.88 -1.61
C PRO A 15 -13.63 -5.59 -2.13
N MET A 16 -14.92 -5.65 -2.49
CA MET A 16 -15.66 -4.46 -2.94
C MET A 16 -15.83 -3.43 -1.80
N GLN A 17 -15.83 -3.88 -0.54
CA GLN A 17 -15.85 -3.02 0.65
C GLN A 17 -14.44 -2.89 1.23
N ALA A 18 -14.01 -1.65 1.50
CA ALA A 18 -12.64 -1.38 1.94
C ALA A 18 -12.28 -1.87 3.35
N ARG A 19 -13.22 -1.85 4.32
CA ARG A 19 -12.97 -2.25 5.73
C ARG A 19 -11.70 -1.63 6.34
N LEU A 20 -11.53 -0.32 6.15
CA LEU A 20 -10.29 0.40 6.46
C LEU A 20 -9.86 0.28 7.94
N THR A 21 -10.82 0.29 8.88
CA THR A 21 -10.55 0.14 10.31
C THR A 21 -9.79 -1.16 10.64
N GLU A 22 -9.98 -2.23 9.85
CA GLU A 22 -9.27 -3.50 10.03
C GLU A 22 -8.00 -3.58 9.15
N LEU A 23 -8.04 -3.06 7.93
CA LEU A 23 -6.93 -3.17 6.98
C LEU A 23 -5.78 -2.21 7.26
N GLU A 24 -6.06 -0.95 7.64
CA GLU A 24 -5.02 0.05 7.87
C GLU A 24 -4.03 -0.37 8.96
N PRO A 25 -4.45 -0.86 10.14
CA PRO A 25 -3.51 -1.35 11.16
C PRO A 25 -2.66 -2.52 10.65
N ARG A 26 -3.22 -3.42 9.84
CA ARG A 26 -2.49 -4.55 9.26
C ARG A 26 -1.41 -4.08 8.29
N ILE A 27 -1.73 -3.09 7.45
CA ILE A 27 -0.80 -2.49 6.50
C ILE A 27 0.34 -1.76 7.23
N LEU A 28 0.01 -0.97 8.26
CA LEU A 28 1.01 -0.28 9.07
C LEU A 28 1.98 -1.26 9.75
N ASN A 29 1.47 -2.36 10.32
CA ASN A 29 2.30 -3.41 10.90
C ASN A 29 3.20 -4.07 9.86
N LEU A 30 2.69 -4.34 8.65
CA LEU A 30 3.49 -4.87 7.55
C LEU A 30 4.64 -3.91 7.19
N TRP A 31 4.35 -2.62 7.03
CA TRP A 31 5.36 -1.61 6.71
C TRP A 31 6.43 -1.46 7.79
N ALA A 32 6.02 -1.52 9.06
CA ALA A 32 6.94 -1.50 10.19
C ALA A 32 7.86 -2.74 10.19
N ASN A 33 7.31 -3.93 9.96
CA ASN A 33 8.08 -5.18 9.89
C ASN A 33 9.07 -5.20 8.72
N LEU A 34 8.75 -4.54 7.61
CA LEU A 34 9.60 -4.46 6.43
C LEU A 34 10.67 -3.36 6.51
N ASP A 35 10.64 -2.48 7.51
CA ASP A 35 11.42 -1.25 7.55
C ASP A 35 11.29 -0.46 6.23
N ILE A 36 10.04 -0.17 5.84
CA ILE A 36 9.76 0.42 4.52
C ILE A 36 10.46 1.77 4.32
N TYR A 37 10.62 2.56 5.39
CA TYR A 37 11.35 3.82 5.33
C TYR A 37 12.83 3.58 5.02
N GLY A 38 13.48 2.62 5.70
CA GLY A 38 14.86 2.23 5.40
C GLY A 38 15.02 1.73 3.97
N LEU A 39 14.07 0.95 3.44
CA LEU A 39 14.06 0.51 2.04
C LEU A 39 13.99 1.70 1.06
N ILE A 40 13.12 2.67 1.31
CA ILE A 40 13.02 3.90 0.50
C ILE A 40 14.32 4.71 0.55
N ARG A 41 14.97 4.82 1.72
CA ARG A 41 16.26 5.52 1.86
C ARG A 41 17.38 4.82 1.09
N LYS A 42 17.39 3.49 1.10
CA LYS A 42 18.36 2.68 0.34
C LYS A 42 18.19 2.84 -1.16
N SER A 43 16.95 2.78 -1.68
CA SER A 43 16.66 2.93 -3.11
C SER A 43 16.93 4.34 -3.63
N SER A 44 16.78 5.35 -2.77
CA SER A 44 16.99 6.76 -3.11
C SER A 44 18.45 7.23 -3.02
N LYS A 45 19.41 6.32 -2.78
CA LYS A 45 20.82 6.66 -2.62
C LYS A 45 21.38 7.29 -3.91
N GLY A 46 21.95 8.49 -3.79
CA GLY A 46 22.56 9.22 -4.91
C GLY A 46 21.60 10.14 -5.68
N LEU A 47 20.31 10.10 -5.38
CA LEU A 47 19.35 11.06 -5.94
C LEU A 47 19.50 12.45 -5.29
N PRO A 48 19.11 13.54 -5.98
CA PRO A 48 19.03 14.86 -5.38
C PRO A 48 18.22 14.83 -4.08
N LYS A 49 18.73 15.48 -3.03
CA LYS A 49 18.05 15.51 -1.74
C LYS A 49 16.85 16.44 -1.82
N PHE A 50 15.69 15.95 -1.39
CA PHE A 50 14.53 16.76 -1.04
C PHE A 50 14.38 16.72 0.48
N ILE A 51 14.30 17.90 1.12
CA ILE A 51 14.18 18.03 2.57
C ILE A 51 12.87 18.74 2.87
N LEU A 52 11.93 18.04 3.50
CA LEU A 52 10.70 18.60 4.04
C LEU A 52 10.93 18.85 5.54
N HIS A 53 11.00 20.11 5.93
CA HIS A 53 11.05 20.49 7.34
C HIS A 53 9.63 20.46 7.89
N ASP A 54 9.36 19.51 8.79
CA ASP A 54 8.12 19.50 9.56
C ASP A 54 8.27 20.42 10.77
N GLY A 55 7.29 21.30 10.98
CA GLY A 55 7.31 22.24 12.09
C GLY A 55 7.01 21.50 13.41
N PRO A 56 7.55 21.98 14.55
CA PRO A 56 7.07 21.47 15.82
C PRO A 56 5.55 21.72 15.92
N PRO A 57 4.77 20.76 16.47
CA PRO A 57 3.32 20.83 16.47
C PRO A 57 2.72 21.98 17.31
N TYR A 58 3.55 22.79 17.98
CA TYR A 58 3.19 24.02 18.70
C TYR A 58 4.33 25.04 18.65
#